data_AF-A0A957CK46-F1
#
_entry.id   AF-A0A957CK46-F1
#
_cell.length_a   1.000
_cell.length_b   1.000
_cell.length_c   1.000
_cell.angle_alpha   90.00
_cell.angle_beta   90.00
_cell.angle_gamma   90.00
#
_symmetry.space_group_name_H-M   'P 1'
#
loop_
_entity.id
_entity.type
_entity.pdbx_description
1 polymer ?
#
loop_
_entity_poly.entity_id
_entity_poly.type
_entity_poly.pdbx_seq_one_letter_code
_entity_poly.pdbx_strand_id
1 'polypeptide(L)'
;MERNLTPAHTNWREQVEELDKLLDEIRSRLVEKEAELADRLAAINAFEFELRKQVGHLTVKLEKLEVEIKQLRDKLRWLGDEWLNADNDPFDAWSMGKRAAAEGEYRYRDATVPQMPQPELSEDETAVLKKLYRDLARRFHPDMAIDEADREYRTQMMMAINAAYAAGDIERLLKLAEEPDAAERIDYAQTDKQLA
;
A
#
# COMPACT_ATOMS: atom_id res chain seq x y z
N MET A 1 56.33 28.31 -34.84
CA MET A 1 54.98 28.62 -34.36
C MET A 1 54.03 27.68 -35.07
N GLU A 2 53.74 26.52 -34.49
CA GLU A 2 52.64 25.67 -34.96
C GLU A 2 51.83 25.29 -33.73
N ARG A 3 50.66 25.92 -33.63
CA ARG A 3 49.69 25.68 -32.57
C ARG A 3 49.00 24.36 -32.89
N ASN A 4 49.25 23.36 -32.07
CA ASN A 4 48.47 22.12 -32.03
C ASN A 4 47.00 22.47 -31.80
N LEU A 5 46.19 22.32 -32.85
CA LEU A 5 44.73 22.28 -32.77
C LEU A 5 44.34 20.88 -32.30
N THR A 6 44.18 20.68 -30.99
CA THR A 6 43.53 19.50 -30.42
C THR A 6 42.03 19.58 -30.67
N PRO A 7 41.40 18.59 -31.33
CA PRO A 7 39.95 18.58 -31.53
C PRO A 7 39.27 18.11 -30.24
N ALA A 8 39.01 19.03 -29.32
CA ALA A 8 38.37 18.76 -28.02
C ALA A 8 36.82 18.78 -28.06
N HIS A 9 36.20 18.62 -29.23
CA HIS A 9 34.74 18.77 -29.38
C HIS A 9 33.96 17.45 -29.45
N THR A 10 34.62 16.29 -29.51
CA THR A 10 33.96 14.98 -29.69
C THR A 10 33.54 14.30 -28.37
N ASN A 11 34.17 14.66 -27.24
CA ASN A 11 34.08 13.89 -25.99
C ASN A 11 32.79 14.16 -25.16
N TRP A 12 32.25 15.38 -25.17
CA TRP A 12 31.09 15.72 -24.31
C TRP A 12 29.79 15.07 -24.77
N ARG A 13 29.62 14.81 -26.09
CA ARG A 13 28.44 14.12 -26.61
C ARG A 13 28.46 12.64 -26.24
N GLU A 14 29.60 12.00 -26.38
CA GLU A 14 29.80 10.61 -25.96
C GLU A 14 29.61 10.45 -24.44
N GLN A 15 30.11 11.41 -23.65
CA GLN A 15 29.88 11.44 -22.20
C GLN A 15 28.40 11.64 -21.82
N VAL A 16 27.68 12.51 -22.54
CA VAL A 16 26.23 12.68 -22.33
C VAL A 16 25.48 11.40 -22.68
N GLU A 17 25.80 10.76 -23.80
CA GLU A 17 25.18 9.48 -24.18
C GLU A 17 25.48 8.35 -23.18
N GLU A 18 26.67 8.32 -22.60
CA GLU A 18 27.04 7.34 -21.57
C GLU A 18 26.29 7.60 -20.25
N LEU A 19 26.16 8.88 -19.85
CA LEU A 19 25.38 9.27 -18.67
C LEU A 19 23.89 9.01 -18.85
N ASP A 20 23.33 9.25 -20.04
CA ASP A 20 21.93 8.96 -20.35
C ASP A 20 21.65 7.46 -20.26
N LYS A 21 22.54 6.61 -20.79
CA LYS A 21 22.44 5.15 -20.64
C LYS A 21 22.45 4.71 -19.18
N LEU A 22 23.34 5.28 -18.37
CA LEU A 22 23.42 4.98 -16.93
C LEU A 22 22.16 5.45 -16.19
N LEU A 23 21.62 6.62 -16.54
CA LEU A 23 20.38 7.14 -15.98
C LEU A 23 19.20 6.22 -16.28
N ASP A 24 19.08 5.76 -17.53
CA ASP A 24 18.02 4.82 -17.93
C ASP A 24 18.13 3.47 -17.21
N GLU A 25 19.36 2.96 -17.01
CA GLU A 25 19.59 1.75 -16.24
C GLU A 25 19.17 1.92 -14.77
N ILE A 26 19.58 3.01 -14.13
CA ILE A 26 19.23 3.29 -12.72
C ILE A 26 17.72 3.49 -12.57
N ARG A 27 17.08 4.21 -13.49
CA ARG A 27 15.62 4.42 -13.50
C ARG A 27 14.86 3.09 -13.63
N SER A 28 15.27 2.22 -14.55
CA SER A 28 14.68 0.89 -14.70
C SER A 28 14.79 0.07 -13.41
N ARG A 29 15.96 0.11 -12.76
CA ARG A 29 16.19 -0.55 -11.46
C ARG A 29 15.34 0.05 -10.34
N LEU A 30 15.11 1.36 -10.34
CA LEU A 30 14.25 2.01 -9.35
C LEU A 30 12.80 1.52 -9.46
N VAL A 31 12.23 1.52 -10.67
CA VAL A 31 10.88 1.03 -10.92
C VAL A 31 10.72 -0.43 -10.47
N GLU A 32 11.72 -1.26 -10.71
CA GLU A 32 11.69 -2.65 -10.26
C GLU A 32 11.72 -2.79 -8.73
N LYS A 33 12.53 -1.96 -8.03
CA LYS A 33 12.56 -1.94 -6.56
C LYS A 33 11.29 -1.38 -5.94
N GLU A 34 10.67 -0.39 -6.56
CA GLU A 34 9.36 0.11 -6.13
C GLU A 34 8.27 -0.94 -6.30
N ALA A 35 8.30 -1.72 -7.40
CA ALA A 35 7.40 -2.84 -7.58
C ALA A 35 7.61 -3.94 -6.53
N GLU A 36 8.86 -4.31 -6.22
CA GLU A 36 9.15 -5.23 -5.12
C GLU A 36 8.63 -4.70 -3.76
N LEU A 37 8.71 -3.40 -3.53
CA LEU A 37 8.22 -2.77 -2.30
C LEU A 37 6.68 -2.81 -2.24
N ALA A 38 5.99 -2.53 -3.34
CA ALA A 38 4.54 -2.64 -3.44
C ALA A 38 4.06 -4.08 -3.15
N ASP A 39 4.74 -5.10 -3.69
CA ASP A 39 4.46 -6.51 -3.42
C ASP A 39 4.57 -6.85 -1.92
N ARG A 40 5.63 -6.35 -1.27
CA ARG A 40 5.86 -6.59 0.17
C ARG A 40 4.82 -5.90 1.04
N LEU A 41 4.43 -4.67 0.71
CA LEU A 41 3.40 -3.95 1.43
C LEU A 41 2.04 -4.66 1.32
N ALA A 42 1.69 -5.15 0.13
CA ALA A 42 0.48 -5.95 -0.08
C ALA A 42 0.49 -7.23 0.79
N ALA A 43 1.63 -7.92 0.87
CA ALA A 43 1.78 -9.11 1.71
C ALA A 43 1.66 -8.79 3.22
N ILE A 44 2.25 -7.67 3.67
CA ILE A 44 2.11 -7.22 5.07
C ILE A 44 0.64 -6.91 5.37
N ASN A 45 -0.04 -6.16 4.52
CA ASN A 45 -1.46 -5.83 4.71
C ASN A 45 -2.34 -7.09 4.78
N ALA A 46 -2.08 -8.08 3.93
CA ALA A 46 -2.78 -9.37 3.97
C ALA A 46 -2.57 -10.11 5.30
N PHE A 47 -1.32 -10.14 5.77
CA PHE A 47 -1.00 -10.72 7.06
C PHE A 47 -1.66 -9.97 8.23
N GLU A 48 -1.61 -8.63 8.23
CA GLU A 48 -2.25 -7.80 9.26
C GLU A 48 -3.76 -8.04 9.31
N PHE A 49 -4.41 -8.18 8.15
CA PHE A 49 -5.84 -8.45 8.07
C PHE A 49 -6.19 -9.79 8.72
N GLU A 50 -5.48 -10.87 8.37
CA GLU A 50 -5.71 -12.18 8.98
C GLU A 50 -5.43 -12.18 10.48
N LEU A 51 -4.38 -11.50 10.92
CA LEU A 51 -4.09 -11.33 12.35
C LEU A 51 -5.25 -10.61 13.06
N ARG A 52 -5.74 -9.49 12.51
CA ARG A 52 -6.86 -8.73 13.08
C ARG A 52 -8.14 -9.57 13.13
N LYS A 53 -8.42 -10.37 12.10
CA LYS A 53 -9.57 -11.30 12.06
C LYS A 53 -9.46 -12.37 13.15
N GLN A 54 -8.29 -12.98 13.31
CA GLN A 54 -8.05 -14.00 14.35
C GLN A 54 -8.15 -13.41 15.75
N VAL A 55 -7.51 -12.26 15.99
CA VAL A 55 -7.56 -11.57 17.28
C VAL A 55 -9.00 -11.15 17.60
N GLY A 56 -9.74 -10.60 16.63
CA GLY A 56 -11.15 -10.23 16.80
C GLY A 56 -12.05 -11.41 17.17
N HIS A 57 -11.81 -12.59 16.60
CA HIS A 57 -12.54 -13.80 17.02
C HIS A 57 -12.21 -14.21 18.45
N LEU A 58 -10.95 -14.10 18.85
CA LEU A 58 -10.51 -14.43 20.21
C LEU A 58 -11.03 -13.44 21.25
N THR A 59 -11.11 -12.15 20.92
CA THR A 59 -11.69 -11.14 21.82
C THR A 59 -13.18 -11.39 22.04
N VAL A 60 -13.95 -11.68 21.00
CA VAL A 60 -15.38 -12.03 21.12
C VAL A 60 -15.57 -13.31 21.96
N LYS A 61 -14.71 -14.32 21.78
CA LYS A 61 -14.74 -15.54 22.60
C LYS A 61 -14.44 -15.25 24.07
N LEU A 62 -13.45 -14.39 24.34
CA LEU A 62 -13.10 -13.98 25.70
C LEU A 62 -14.26 -13.24 26.36
N GLU A 63 -14.89 -12.29 25.67
CA GLU A 63 -16.07 -11.57 26.17
C GLU A 63 -17.22 -12.53 26.51
N LYS A 64 -17.48 -13.53 25.64
CA LYS A 64 -18.50 -14.54 25.90
C LYS A 64 -18.19 -15.35 27.16
N LEU A 65 -16.95 -15.82 27.31
CA LEU A 65 -16.51 -16.58 28.49
C LEU A 65 -16.57 -15.74 29.77
N GLU A 66 -16.20 -14.46 29.69
CA GLU A 66 -16.32 -13.53 30.82
C GLU A 66 -17.78 -13.38 31.29
N VAL A 67 -18.72 -13.28 30.34
CA VAL A 67 -20.16 -13.24 30.66
C VAL A 67 -20.65 -14.57 31.24
N GLU A 68 -20.23 -15.71 30.68
CA GLU A 68 -20.61 -17.04 31.21
C GLU A 68 -20.09 -17.25 32.65
N ILE A 69 -18.84 -16.87 32.93
CA ILE A 69 -18.26 -16.93 34.28
C ILE A 69 -19.06 -16.06 35.24
N LYS A 70 -19.41 -14.84 34.84
CA LYS A 70 -20.25 -13.94 35.65
C LYS A 70 -21.61 -14.57 35.96
N GLN A 71 -22.29 -15.12 34.95
CA GLN A 71 -23.58 -15.78 35.13
C GLN A 71 -23.52 -17.00 36.06
N LEU A 72 -22.49 -17.82 35.94
CA LEU A 72 -22.29 -18.97 36.83
C LEU A 72 -22.04 -18.54 38.27
N ARG A 73 -21.27 -17.46 38.46
CA ARG A 73 -21.04 -16.87 39.79
C ARG A 73 -22.30 -16.29 40.40
N ASP A 74 -23.12 -15.57 39.62
CA ASP A 74 -24.41 -15.07 40.07
C ASP A 74 -25.36 -16.20 40.47
N LYS A 75 -25.36 -17.31 39.71
CA LYS A 75 -26.11 -18.52 40.06
C LYS A 75 -25.61 -19.17 41.35
N LEU A 76 -24.29 -19.28 41.55
CA LEU A 76 -23.70 -19.78 42.80
C LEU A 76 -24.06 -18.89 43.99
N ARG A 77 -24.01 -17.56 43.81
CA ARG A 77 -24.44 -16.58 44.82
C ARG A 77 -25.92 -16.76 45.19
N TRP A 78 -26.78 -17.03 44.20
CA TRP A 78 -28.19 -17.30 44.41
C TRP A 78 -28.46 -18.66 45.10
N LEU A 79 -27.63 -19.68 44.84
CA LEU A 79 -27.83 -21.05 45.35
C LEU A 79 -27.33 -21.28 46.79
N GLY A 80 -26.56 -20.36 47.38
CA GLY A 80 -26.36 -20.32 48.83
C GLY A 80 -24.94 -20.51 49.34
N ASP A 81 -23.98 -19.68 48.92
CA ASP A 81 -22.72 -19.59 49.65
C ASP A 81 -22.27 -18.13 49.82
N GLU A 82 -22.03 -17.75 51.07
CA GLU A 82 -21.44 -16.50 51.54
C GLU A 82 -19.92 -16.50 51.23
N TRP A 83 -19.54 -16.65 49.96
CA TRP A 83 -18.13 -16.81 49.57
C TRP A 83 -17.52 -15.64 48.80
N LEU A 84 -18.29 -14.63 48.41
CA LEU A 84 -17.77 -13.43 47.72
C LEU A 84 -18.56 -12.19 48.15
N ASN A 85 -18.00 -11.43 49.10
CA ASN A 85 -18.43 -10.05 49.34
C ASN A 85 -18.36 -9.29 48.01
N ALA A 86 -19.48 -8.70 47.58
CA ALA A 86 -19.63 -8.05 46.28
C ALA A 86 -18.60 -6.94 46.01
N ASP A 87 -18.07 -6.36 47.08
CA ASP A 87 -17.18 -5.20 47.01
C ASP A 87 -15.71 -5.56 46.75
N ASN A 88 -15.34 -6.84 46.72
CA ASN A 88 -13.93 -7.27 46.63
C ASN A 88 -13.72 -8.55 45.78
N ASP A 89 -14.50 -8.75 44.71
CA ASP A 89 -14.27 -9.87 43.78
C ASP A 89 -12.98 -9.62 42.97
N PRO A 90 -11.92 -10.44 43.16
CA PRO A 90 -10.66 -10.28 42.40
C PRO A 90 -10.86 -10.40 40.89
N PHE A 91 -11.94 -11.06 40.44
CA PHE A 91 -12.28 -11.19 39.04
C PHE A 91 -12.88 -9.90 38.46
N ASP A 92 -13.69 -9.16 39.22
CA ASP A 92 -14.20 -7.85 38.78
C ASP A 92 -13.04 -6.85 38.68
N ALA A 93 -12.12 -6.86 39.66
CA ALA A 93 -10.88 -6.09 39.61
C ALA A 93 -9.99 -6.49 38.41
N TRP A 94 -9.84 -7.79 38.12
CA TRP A 94 -9.12 -8.29 36.95
C TRP A 94 -9.80 -7.87 35.63
N SER A 95 -11.13 -7.91 35.55
CA SER A 95 -11.90 -7.50 34.37
C SER A 95 -11.84 -5.98 34.12
N MET A 96 -11.88 -5.17 35.19
CA MET A 96 -11.71 -3.71 35.12
C MET A 96 -10.28 -3.35 34.74
N GLY A 97 -9.28 -4.04 35.32
CA GLY A 97 -7.87 -3.89 34.95
C GLY A 97 -7.61 -4.24 33.49
N LYS A 98 -8.27 -5.27 32.95
CA LYS A 98 -8.18 -5.62 31.53
C LYS A 98 -8.84 -4.57 30.63
N ARG A 99 -9.99 -3.99 31.01
CA ARG A 99 -10.60 -2.87 30.27
C ARG A 99 -9.70 -1.63 30.24
N ALA A 100 -9.12 -1.25 31.38
CA ALA A 100 -8.18 -0.13 31.46
C ALA A 100 -6.88 -0.39 30.67
N ALA A 101 -6.38 -1.64 30.67
CA ALA A 101 -5.24 -2.05 29.86
C ALA A 101 -5.58 -2.10 28.36
N ALA A 102 -6.78 -2.54 27.97
CA ALA A 102 -7.24 -2.53 26.58
C ALA A 102 -7.44 -1.11 26.03
N GLU A 103 -7.89 -0.17 26.87
CA GLU A 103 -7.94 1.26 26.55
C GLU A 103 -6.53 1.88 26.43
N GLY A 104 -5.55 1.37 27.17
CA GLY A 104 -4.16 1.83 27.14
C GLY A 104 -3.27 1.16 26.09
N GLU A 105 -3.60 -0.06 25.64
CA GLU A 105 -2.63 -0.97 25.05
C GLU A 105 -3.24 -1.85 23.95
N TYR A 106 -3.86 -1.23 22.96
CA TYR A 106 -3.81 -1.72 21.58
C TYR A 106 -3.81 -0.52 20.62
N ARG A 107 -2.79 0.34 20.76
CA ARG A 107 -2.35 1.20 19.65
C ARG A 107 -1.66 0.34 18.59
N TYR A 108 -2.39 -0.63 18.03
CA TYR A 108 -2.12 -0.95 16.65
C TYR A 108 -2.41 0.36 15.92
N ARG A 109 -1.37 0.90 15.28
CA ARG A 109 -1.36 2.17 14.57
C ARG A 109 -2.77 2.46 14.05
N ASP A 110 -3.36 3.55 14.53
CA ASP A 110 -4.59 4.13 14.01
C ASP A 110 -4.29 4.60 12.58
N ALA A 111 -4.06 3.63 11.70
CA ALA A 111 -3.94 3.80 10.28
C ALA A 111 -5.39 3.75 9.80
N THR A 112 -5.98 4.94 9.81
CA THR A 112 -7.11 5.35 9.01
C THR A 112 -7.32 4.43 7.81
N VAL A 113 -8.46 3.74 7.83
CA VAL A 113 -8.94 2.75 6.84
C VAL A 113 -8.17 1.41 6.88
N PRO A 114 -8.81 0.30 7.28
CA PRO A 114 -8.29 -1.03 6.99
C PRO A 114 -8.14 -1.13 5.47
N GLN A 115 -6.91 -1.19 4.97
CA GLN A 115 -6.69 -1.59 3.59
C GLN A 115 -7.17 -3.04 3.50
N MET A 116 -8.29 -3.26 2.81
CA MET A 116 -8.73 -4.62 2.54
C MET A 116 -7.59 -5.32 1.82
N PRO A 117 -7.23 -6.54 2.24
CA PRO A 117 -6.24 -7.31 1.51
C PRO A 117 -6.70 -7.45 0.06
N GLN A 118 -5.74 -7.60 -0.85
CA GLN A 118 -6.06 -7.98 -2.21
C GLN A 118 -6.96 -9.23 -2.16
N PRO A 119 -8.02 -9.30 -2.98
CA PRO A 119 -8.87 -10.48 -3.05
C PRO A 119 -8.02 -11.73 -3.32
N GLU A 120 -8.50 -12.90 -2.90
CA GLU A 120 -7.88 -14.19 -3.23
C GLU A 120 -7.99 -14.42 -4.75
N LEU A 121 -7.09 -13.81 -5.50
CA LEU A 121 -6.91 -13.96 -6.93
C LEU A 121 -6.23 -15.31 -7.20
N SER A 122 -6.60 -15.96 -8.30
CA SER A 122 -5.89 -17.14 -8.78
C SER A 122 -4.41 -16.83 -9.10
N GLU A 123 -3.57 -17.86 -9.16
CA GLU A 123 -2.15 -17.69 -9.54
C GLU A 123 -1.99 -16.97 -10.89
N ASP A 124 -2.88 -17.27 -11.84
CA ASP A 124 -2.91 -16.62 -13.15
C ASP A 124 -3.29 -15.13 -13.04
N GLU A 125 -4.33 -14.80 -12.26
CA GLU A 125 -4.78 -13.42 -12.06
C GLU A 125 -3.75 -12.58 -11.30
N THR A 126 -3.08 -13.14 -10.28
CA THR A 126 -2.00 -12.44 -9.57
C THR A 126 -0.78 -12.19 -10.47
N ALA A 127 -0.45 -13.12 -11.37
CA ALA A 127 0.59 -12.93 -12.36
C ALA A 127 0.23 -11.82 -13.36
N VAL A 128 -1.02 -11.80 -13.83
CA VAL A 128 -1.54 -10.73 -14.70
C VAL A 128 -1.52 -9.38 -13.99
N LEU A 129 -1.98 -9.30 -12.74
CA LEU A 129 -1.99 -8.09 -11.92
C LEU A 129 -0.58 -7.52 -11.77
N LYS A 130 0.39 -8.35 -11.36
CA LYS A 130 1.79 -7.94 -11.18
C LYS A 130 2.42 -7.48 -12.48
N LYS A 131 2.11 -8.16 -13.59
CA LYS A 131 2.61 -7.78 -14.91
C LYS A 131 2.05 -6.42 -15.33
N LEU A 132 0.73 -6.24 -15.25
CA LEU A 132 0.07 -4.97 -15.56
C LEU A 132 0.64 -3.82 -14.72
N TYR A 133 0.80 -4.04 -13.41
CA TYR A 133 1.39 -3.05 -12.53
C TYR A 133 2.81 -2.66 -12.97
N ARG A 134 3.68 -3.64 -13.26
CA ARG A 134 5.06 -3.35 -13.70
C ARG A 134 5.10 -2.61 -15.04
N ASP A 135 4.25 -2.99 -15.98
CA ASP A 135 4.18 -2.35 -17.29
C ASP A 135 3.67 -0.90 -17.18
N LEU A 136 2.63 -0.67 -16.37
CA LEU A 136 2.10 0.67 -16.10
C LEU A 136 3.05 1.54 -15.28
N ALA A 137 3.72 0.98 -14.27
CA ALA A 137 4.68 1.70 -13.46
C ALA A 137 5.88 2.14 -14.29
N ARG A 138 6.35 1.31 -15.22
CA ARG A 138 7.39 1.72 -16.19
C ARG A 138 6.91 2.83 -17.12
N ARG A 139 5.66 2.78 -17.58
CA ARG A 139 5.11 3.76 -18.53
C ARG A 139 4.83 5.12 -17.89
N PHE A 140 4.22 5.15 -16.70
CA PHE A 140 3.74 6.37 -16.04
C PHE A 140 4.60 6.79 -14.85
N HIS A 141 5.87 6.37 -14.78
CA HIS A 141 6.76 6.79 -13.70
C HIS A 141 7.03 8.30 -13.75
N PRO A 142 6.91 9.05 -12.63
CA PRO A 142 7.15 10.50 -12.61
C PRO A 142 8.59 10.89 -12.95
N ASP A 143 9.57 10.00 -12.74
CA ASP A 143 10.98 10.28 -13.12
C ASP A 143 11.26 10.25 -14.63
N MET A 144 10.32 9.76 -15.43
CA MET A 144 10.37 9.84 -16.90
C MET A 144 9.70 11.10 -17.44
N ALA A 145 9.28 12.02 -16.57
CA ALA A 145 8.66 13.26 -17.00
C ALA A 145 9.64 14.20 -17.71
N ILE A 146 9.16 14.85 -18.77
CA ILE A 146 9.95 15.81 -19.55
C ILE A 146 9.83 17.23 -18.96
N ASP A 147 8.67 17.56 -18.39
CA ASP A 147 8.38 18.84 -17.73
C ASP A 147 7.62 18.64 -16.41
N GLU A 148 7.42 19.73 -15.67
CA GLU A 148 6.73 19.66 -14.36
C GLU A 148 5.24 19.31 -14.49
N ALA A 149 4.58 19.66 -15.60
CA ALA A 149 3.17 19.35 -15.82
C ALA A 149 2.97 17.85 -16.14
N ASP A 150 3.87 17.26 -16.92
CA ASP A 150 3.98 15.84 -17.20
C ASP A 150 4.32 15.07 -15.91
N ARG A 151 5.18 15.63 -15.07
CA ARG A 151 5.50 15.05 -13.75
C ARG A 151 4.29 14.99 -12.84
N GLU A 152 3.51 16.08 -12.75
CA GLU A 152 2.27 16.11 -11.96
C GLU A 152 1.26 15.07 -12.48
N TYR A 153 1.09 14.97 -13.80
CA TYR A 153 0.20 13.98 -14.42
C TYR A 153 0.63 12.54 -14.12
N ARG A 154 1.90 12.22 -14.37
CA ARG A 154 2.48 10.89 -14.08
C ARG A 154 2.40 10.55 -12.61
N THR A 155 2.58 11.53 -11.72
CA THR A 155 2.38 11.34 -10.27
C THR A 155 0.94 10.95 -9.96
N GLN A 156 -0.05 11.65 -10.52
CA GLN A 156 -1.47 11.31 -10.32
C GLN A 156 -1.80 9.93 -10.88
N MET A 157 -1.27 9.57 -12.05
CA MET A 157 -1.44 8.23 -12.62
C MET A 157 -0.80 7.15 -11.78
N MET A 158 0.44 7.35 -11.31
CA MET A 158 1.12 6.43 -10.42
C MET A 158 0.34 6.23 -9.11
N MET A 159 -0.24 7.29 -8.54
CA MET A 159 -1.12 7.18 -7.37
C MET A 159 -2.36 6.32 -7.66
N ALA A 160 -3.01 6.51 -8.82
CA ALA A 160 -4.16 5.71 -9.22
C ALA A 160 -3.80 4.24 -9.47
N ILE A 161 -2.65 3.97 -10.10
CA ILE A 161 -2.10 2.63 -10.33
C ILE A 161 -1.81 1.94 -9.00
N ASN A 162 -1.15 2.63 -8.07
CA ASN A 162 -0.85 2.10 -6.73
C ASN A 162 -2.12 1.77 -5.95
N ALA A 163 -3.15 2.62 -6.05
CA ALA A 163 -4.44 2.36 -5.40
C ALA A 163 -5.16 1.14 -6.01
N ALA A 164 -5.18 1.02 -7.34
CA ALA A 164 -5.75 -0.13 -8.03
C ALA A 164 -5.00 -1.43 -7.73
N TYR A 165 -3.66 -1.37 -7.67
CA TYR A 165 -2.82 -2.50 -7.29
C TYR A 165 -3.08 -2.93 -5.85
N ALA A 166 -3.11 -2.00 -4.90
CA ALA A 166 -3.42 -2.30 -3.50
C ALA A 166 -4.81 -2.96 -3.33
N ALA A 167 -5.78 -2.57 -4.16
CA ALA A 167 -7.11 -3.17 -4.19
C ALA A 167 -7.20 -4.51 -4.96
N GLY A 168 -6.17 -4.86 -5.74
CA GLY A 168 -6.19 -6.03 -6.63
C GLY A 168 -7.17 -5.92 -7.80
N ASP A 169 -7.51 -4.69 -8.22
CA ASP A 169 -8.51 -4.43 -9.26
C ASP A 169 -7.86 -4.45 -10.66
N ILE A 170 -7.87 -5.62 -11.30
CA ILE A 170 -7.31 -5.84 -12.63
C ILE A 170 -8.03 -5.00 -13.69
N GLU A 171 -9.36 -4.86 -13.60
CA GLU A 171 -10.14 -4.07 -14.55
C GLU A 171 -9.78 -2.59 -14.48
N ARG A 172 -9.55 -2.07 -13.27
CA ARG A 172 -9.11 -0.68 -13.07
C ARG A 172 -7.73 -0.45 -13.67
N LEU A 173 -6.78 -1.38 -13.49
CA LEU A 173 -5.46 -1.29 -14.13
C LEU A 173 -5.55 -1.35 -15.66
N LEU A 174 -6.41 -2.20 -16.21
CA LEU A 174 -6.65 -2.25 -17.66
C LEU A 174 -7.21 -0.92 -18.19
N LYS A 175 -8.18 -0.32 -17.50
CA LYS A 175 -8.71 1.00 -17.85
C LYS A 175 -7.65 2.10 -17.80
N LEU A 176 -6.75 2.05 -16.80
CA LEU A 176 -5.63 2.98 -16.71
C LEU A 176 -4.59 2.74 -17.81
N ALA A 177 -4.49 1.52 -18.35
CA ALA A 177 -3.63 1.23 -19.50
C ALA A 177 -4.14 1.84 -20.81
N GLU A 178 -5.45 2.04 -20.94
CA GLU A 178 -6.08 2.71 -22.08
C GLU A 178 -5.93 4.23 -22.04
N GLU A 179 -5.51 4.82 -20.91
CA GLU A 179 -5.26 6.26 -20.86
C GLU A 179 -4.02 6.65 -21.70
N PRO A 180 -4.12 7.70 -22.52
CA PRO A 180 -3.02 8.17 -23.35
C PRO A 180 -1.88 8.74 -22.51
N ASP A 181 -0.66 8.66 -23.04
CA ASP A 181 0.50 9.28 -22.41
C ASP A 181 0.35 10.81 -22.43
N ALA A 182 0.92 11.50 -21.44
CA ALA A 182 0.88 12.97 -21.39
C ALA A 182 1.47 13.60 -22.67
N ALA A 183 2.50 12.97 -23.24
CA ALA A 183 3.12 13.37 -24.50
C ALA A 183 2.10 13.38 -25.66
N GLU A 184 1.21 12.39 -25.72
CA GLU A 184 0.15 12.34 -26.72
C GLU A 184 -0.93 13.39 -26.45
N ARG A 185 -1.31 13.63 -25.18
CA ARG A 185 -2.27 14.68 -24.82
C ARG A 185 -1.78 16.09 -25.18
N ILE A 186 -0.49 16.38 -25.04
CA ILE A 186 0.09 17.67 -25.44
C ILE A 186 0.02 17.82 -26.96
N ASP A 187 0.31 16.75 -27.72
CA ASP A 187 0.19 16.75 -29.18
C ASP A 187 -1.25 16.96 -29.66
N TYR A 188 -2.25 16.31 -29.03
CA TYR A 188 -3.68 16.52 -29.32
C TYR A 188 -4.15 17.94 -28.93
N ALA A 189 -3.71 18.47 -27.79
CA ALA A 189 -4.05 19.83 -27.36
C ALA A 189 -3.40 20.93 -28.21
N GLN A 190 -2.25 20.64 -28.85
CA GLN A 190 -1.62 21.53 -29.82
C GLN A 190 -2.27 21.45 -31.20
N THR A 191 -2.70 20.26 -31.65
CA THR A 191 -3.41 20.10 -32.93
C THR A 191 -4.81 20.72 -32.90
N ASP A 192 -5.56 20.59 -31.81
CA ASP A 192 -6.87 21.25 -31.67
C ASP A 192 -6.76 22.79 -31.65
N LYS A 193 -5.66 23.34 -31.12
CA LYS A 193 -5.39 24.79 -31.18
C LYS A 193 -4.96 25.31 -32.56
N GLN A 194 -4.52 24.43 -33.47
CA GLN A 194 -4.17 24.80 -34.84
C GLN A 194 -5.35 24.64 -35.82
N LEU A 195 -6.43 23.99 -35.40
CA LEU A 195 -7.63 23.72 -36.19
C LEU A 195 -8.84 24.60 -35.80
N ALA A 196 -8.68 25.52 -34.84
CA ALA A 196 -9.67 26.52 -34.43
C ALA A 196 -9.27 27.93 -34.90
#